data_AF-A0A2V2RG72-F1
#
_entry.id   AF-A0A2V2RG72-F1
#
_cell.length_a   1.000
_cell.length_b   1.000
_cell.length_c   1.000
_cell.angle_alpha   90.00
_cell.angle_beta   90.00
_cell.angle_gamma   90.00
#
_symmetry.space_group_name_H-M   'P 1'
#
loop_
_entity.id
_entity.type
_entity.pdbx_description
1 polymer ?
#
loop_
_entity_poly.entity_id
_entity_poly.type
_entity_poly.pdbx_seq_one_letter_code
_entity_poly.pdbx_strand_id
1 'polypeptide(L)'
;PAFQMTSVSFPWFQIMETEYYAPMADALSSTGLKSEATIVMRAAGYVPFMTQFSHVDSVGLTDNYLSGRKPISLIEREQYIWSKHPDIYIGPELPASAGATDCASEPLINSEYVQHILLHDNGTNLQLATLHIYKNTTQQERCEALHARMRELRENWDLVGRLSMPLPATKGEKIFAFVRRASPHHEQLTKALKTLVSSRLRGES
;
A
#
# COMPACT_ATOMS: atom_id res chain seq x y z
N PRO A 1 -39.38 24.87 -5.43
CA PRO A 1 -39.08 23.69 -4.57
C PRO A 1 -37.60 23.69 -4.16
N ALA A 2 -37.32 23.90 -2.87
CA ALA A 2 -35.96 23.86 -2.34
C ALA A 2 -35.51 22.39 -2.23
N PHE A 3 -34.35 22.07 -2.81
CA PHE A 3 -33.71 20.77 -2.68
C PHE A 3 -33.18 20.65 -1.23
N GLN A 4 -33.83 19.85 -0.40
CA GLN A 4 -33.27 19.44 0.89
C GLN A 4 -32.16 18.42 0.61
N MET A 5 -30.90 18.85 0.71
CA MET A 5 -29.78 17.92 0.88
C MET A 5 -29.92 17.29 2.27
N THR A 6 -30.50 16.09 2.33
CA THR A 6 -30.26 15.20 3.45
C THR A 6 -28.81 14.75 3.36
N SER A 7 -27.94 15.35 4.18
CA SER A 7 -26.57 14.89 4.33
C SER A 7 -26.61 13.53 5.02
N VAL A 8 -26.73 12.46 4.23
CA VAL A 8 -26.43 11.11 4.72
C VAL A 8 -24.92 11.07 4.90
N SER A 9 -24.45 11.35 6.11
CA SER A 9 -23.05 11.14 6.48
C SER A 9 -22.82 9.63 6.52
N PHE A 10 -22.40 9.05 5.40
CA PHE A 10 -21.94 7.67 5.38
C PHE A 10 -20.72 7.60 6.32
N PRO A 11 -20.72 6.75 7.37
CA PRO A 11 -19.71 6.75 8.43
C PRO A 11 -18.42 6.07 7.97
N TRP A 12 -17.90 6.50 6.82
CA TRP A 12 -16.82 5.83 6.10
C TRP A 12 -15.55 5.73 6.94
N PHE A 13 -15.22 6.80 7.68
CA PHE A 13 -14.04 6.82 8.54
C PHE A 13 -14.15 5.75 9.62
N GLN A 14 -15.31 5.67 10.27
CA GLN A 14 -15.56 4.70 11.32
C GLN A 14 -15.47 3.27 10.76
N ILE A 15 -16.08 2.99 9.61
CA ILE A 15 -16.01 1.66 8.97
C ILE A 15 -14.55 1.31 8.61
N MET A 16 -13.81 2.23 7.99
CA MET A 16 -12.40 2.01 7.66
C MET A 16 -11.54 1.81 8.91
N GLU A 17 -11.79 2.57 9.96
CA GLU A 17 -11.10 2.41 11.24
C GLU A 17 -11.40 1.04 11.84
N THR A 18 -12.66 0.70 12.07
CA THR A 18 -13.03 -0.53 12.81
C THR A 18 -12.81 -1.80 12.01
N GLU A 19 -13.06 -1.78 10.71
CA GLU A 19 -13.01 -2.99 9.88
C GLU A 19 -11.67 -3.18 9.17
N TYR A 20 -10.88 -2.13 8.98
CA TYR A 20 -9.62 -2.24 8.22
C TYR A 20 -8.39 -1.90 9.07
N TYR A 21 -8.35 -0.71 9.67
CA TYR A 21 -7.15 -0.24 10.36
C TYR A 21 -6.96 -0.85 11.76
N ALA A 22 -8.02 -0.92 12.58
CA ALA A 22 -7.93 -1.44 13.95
C ALA A 22 -7.51 -2.93 14.00
N PRO A 23 -8.10 -3.85 13.20
CA PRO A 23 -7.66 -5.25 13.23
C PRO A 23 -6.20 -5.43 12.80
N MET A 24 -5.74 -4.60 11.86
CA MET A 24 -4.35 -4.57 11.43
C MET A 24 -3.43 -4.05 12.53
N ALA A 25 -3.81 -2.95 13.18
CA ALA A 25 -3.10 -2.39 14.31
C ALA A 25 -3.00 -3.40 15.46
N ASP A 26 -4.09 -4.07 15.83
CA ASP A 26 -4.11 -5.07 16.90
C ASP A 26 -3.19 -6.25 16.60
N ALA A 27 -3.26 -6.78 15.36
CA ALA A 27 -2.39 -7.87 14.93
C ALA A 27 -0.91 -7.47 15.03
N LEU A 28 -0.54 -6.30 14.54
CA LEU A 28 0.84 -5.83 14.55
C LEU A 28 1.32 -5.42 15.96
N SER A 29 0.47 -4.80 16.77
CA SER A 29 0.76 -4.44 18.16
C SER A 29 1.02 -5.67 19.03
N SER A 30 0.38 -6.80 18.73
CA SER A 30 0.61 -8.07 19.44
C SER A 30 2.05 -8.60 19.32
N THR A 31 2.83 -8.08 18.36
CA THR A 31 4.26 -8.40 18.22
C THR A 31 5.12 -7.72 19.28
N GLY A 32 4.67 -6.60 19.86
CA GLY A 32 5.46 -5.85 20.84
C GLY A 32 6.71 -5.16 20.28
N LEU A 33 6.93 -5.19 18.96
CA LEU A 33 8.13 -4.64 18.31
C LEU A 33 8.22 -3.12 18.38
N LYS A 34 7.07 -2.42 18.40
CA LYS A 34 7.02 -0.95 18.44
C LYS A 34 7.96 -0.36 17.39
N SER A 35 8.84 0.56 17.78
CA SER A 35 9.77 1.25 16.89
C SER A 35 10.87 0.37 16.27
N GLU A 36 11.01 -0.89 16.71
CA GLU A 36 11.96 -1.85 16.12
C GLU A 36 11.52 -2.33 14.73
N ALA A 37 10.23 -2.20 14.41
CA ALA A 37 9.70 -2.53 13.09
C ALA A 37 9.37 -1.27 12.29
N THR A 38 9.62 -1.32 10.97
CA THR A 38 9.28 -0.26 10.02
C THR A 38 8.22 -0.74 9.02
N ILE A 39 7.17 0.06 8.85
CA ILE A 39 6.07 -0.21 7.91
C ILE A 39 6.01 0.84 6.79
N VAL A 40 5.89 0.37 5.55
CA VAL A 40 5.43 1.18 4.42
C VAL A 40 3.93 0.99 4.27
N MET A 41 3.18 2.06 4.50
CA MET A 41 1.73 2.06 4.34
C MET A 41 1.28 3.44 3.84
N ARG A 42 0.32 3.46 2.91
CA ARG A 42 -0.16 4.69 2.28
C ARG A 42 -1.09 5.48 3.20
N ALA A 43 -0.76 6.75 3.51
CA ALA A 43 -1.65 7.78 4.06
C ALA A 43 -2.54 7.36 5.25
N ALA A 44 -2.10 6.36 6.02
CA ALA A 44 -2.81 5.83 7.16
C ALA A 44 -1.95 6.01 8.41
N GLY A 45 -2.17 7.11 9.13
CA GLY A 45 -1.47 7.37 10.39
C GLY A 45 -1.93 6.47 11.54
N TYR A 46 -3.12 5.87 11.43
CA TYR A 46 -3.74 5.08 12.51
C TYR A 46 -2.90 3.86 12.90
N VAL A 47 -2.55 3.00 11.92
CA VAL A 47 -1.81 1.77 12.19
C VAL A 47 -0.43 2.05 12.80
N PRO A 48 0.40 2.93 12.23
CA PRO A 48 1.65 3.34 12.87
C PRO A 48 1.47 3.94 14.26
N PHE A 49 0.46 4.77 14.47
CA PHE A 49 0.19 5.38 15.78
C PHE A 49 -0.10 4.34 16.85
N MET A 50 -1.00 3.39 16.55
CA MET A 50 -1.40 2.35 17.50
C MET A 50 -0.29 1.31 17.76
N THR A 51 0.50 0.99 16.73
CA THR A 51 1.58 -0.01 16.83
C THR A 51 2.90 0.56 17.34
N GLN A 52 3.08 1.88 17.26
CA GLN A 52 4.35 2.58 17.47
C GLN A 52 5.46 2.16 16.48
N PHE A 53 5.10 1.58 15.34
CA PHE A 53 6.06 1.24 14.29
C PHE A 53 6.60 2.51 13.63
N SER A 54 7.86 2.45 13.20
CA SER A 54 8.41 3.46 12.30
C SER A 54 7.63 3.44 10.98
N HIS A 55 7.27 4.62 10.45
CA HIS A 55 6.39 4.71 9.29
C HIS A 55 7.06 5.40 8.11
N VAL A 56 7.06 4.73 6.97
CA VAL A 56 7.33 5.35 5.67
C VAL A 56 5.99 5.63 5.00
N ASP A 57 5.50 6.86 5.13
CA ASP A 57 4.34 7.30 4.38
C ASP A 57 4.73 7.54 2.92
N SER A 58 4.37 6.59 2.07
CA SER A 58 4.64 6.66 0.63
C SER A 58 3.94 7.85 -0.08
N VAL A 59 3.02 8.56 0.60
CA VAL A 59 2.37 9.80 0.13
C VAL A 59 3.11 11.06 0.55
N GLY A 60 3.99 10.97 1.55
CA GLY A 60 4.77 12.11 2.03
C GLY A 60 4.04 13.08 2.95
N LEU A 61 2.98 12.64 3.64
CA LEU A 61 2.32 13.46 4.66
C LEU A 61 3.16 13.57 5.94
N THR A 62 3.96 12.54 6.24
CA THR A 62 4.81 12.49 7.44
C THR A 62 6.30 12.61 7.14
N ASP A 63 6.69 12.66 5.86
CA ASP A 63 8.08 12.69 5.41
C ASP A 63 8.34 13.85 4.45
N ASN A 64 9.22 14.78 4.85
CA ASN A 64 9.59 15.95 4.04
C ASN A 64 10.24 15.57 2.70
N TYR A 65 10.97 14.46 2.62
CA TYR A 65 11.59 14.00 1.38
C TYR A 65 10.52 13.55 0.37
N LEU A 66 9.51 12.84 0.85
CA LEU A 66 8.39 12.33 0.03
C LEU A 66 7.27 13.35 -0.20
N SER A 67 7.26 14.45 0.56
CA SER A 67 6.24 15.52 0.47
C SER A 67 6.21 16.28 -0.87
N GLY A 68 7.23 16.10 -1.71
CA GLY A 68 7.43 16.79 -2.98
C GLY A 68 7.66 18.30 -2.89
N ARG A 69 8.01 18.81 -1.70
CA ARG A 69 8.58 20.15 -1.56
C ARG A 69 9.85 20.33 -2.39
N LYS A 70 10.61 19.25 -2.60
CA LYS A 70 11.70 19.16 -3.55
C LYS A 70 11.31 18.17 -4.66
N PRO A 71 11.53 18.50 -5.94
CA PRO A 71 11.28 17.56 -7.01
C PRO A 71 12.26 16.40 -6.90
N ILE A 72 11.72 15.18 -6.92
CA ILE A 72 12.48 13.93 -7.05
C ILE A 72 11.84 13.14 -8.20
N SER A 73 12.61 12.29 -8.86
CA SER A 73 12.07 11.34 -9.83
C SER A 73 11.29 10.22 -9.13
N LEU A 74 10.45 9.50 -9.89
CA LEU A 74 9.73 8.34 -9.36
C LEU A 74 10.68 7.22 -8.91
N ILE A 75 11.82 7.07 -9.59
CA ILE A 75 12.83 6.07 -9.22
C ILE A 75 13.55 6.46 -7.94
N GLU A 76 13.95 7.73 -7.77
CA GLU A 76 14.53 8.22 -6.51
C GLU A 76 13.57 8.04 -5.34
N ARG A 77 12.27 8.25 -5.57
CA ARG A 77 11.22 7.97 -4.60
C ARG A 77 11.21 6.50 -4.18
N GLU A 78 11.21 5.56 -5.12
CA GLU A 78 11.26 4.13 -4.80
C GLU A 78 12.54 3.78 -4.04
N GLN A 79 13.71 4.25 -4.51
CA GLN A 79 14.98 4.03 -3.83
C GLN A 79 14.95 4.54 -2.39
N TYR A 80 14.37 5.71 -2.14
CA TYR A 80 14.24 6.26 -0.80
C TYR A 80 13.37 5.38 0.09
N ILE A 81 12.20 4.95 -0.38
CA ILE A 81 11.28 4.08 0.39
C ILE A 81 12.01 2.81 0.84
N TRP A 82 12.72 2.15 -0.08
CA TRP A 82 13.41 0.89 0.21
C TRP A 82 14.71 1.07 1.02
N SER A 83 15.37 2.23 0.94
CA SER A 83 16.53 2.56 1.76
C SER A 83 16.23 2.66 3.26
N LYS A 84 14.94 2.80 3.63
CA LYS A 84 14.51 2.75 5.03
C LYS A 84 14.47 1.34 5.61
N HIS A 85 14.79 0.33 4.81
CA HIS A 85 14.78 -1.07 5.19
C HIS A 85 13.49 -1.51 5.88
N PRO A 86 12.31 -1.22 5.29
CA PRO A 86 11.05 -1.58 5.91
C PRO A 86 10.92 -3.10 6.11
N ASP A 87 10.25 -3.49 7.17
CA ASP A 87 9.96 -4.88 7.50
C ASP A 87 8.62 -5.33 6.90
N ILE A 88 7.69 -4.38 6.77
CA ILE A 88 6.34 -4.61 6.27
C ILE A 88 6.04 -3.64 5.14
N TYR A 89 5.39 -4.14 4.11
CA TYR A 89 4.80 -3.34 3.06
C TYR A 89 3.32 -3.73 2.89
N ILE A 90 2.45 -2.72 2.94
CA ILE A 90 1.00 -2.89 2.73
C ILE A 90 0.57 -1.95 1.60
N GLY A 91 0.20 -2.52 0.46
CA GLY A 91 -0.13 -1.76 -0.73
C GLY A 91 -0.81 -2.59 -1.83
N PRO A 92 -1.28 -1.93 -2.90
CA PRO A 92 -2.02 -2.59 -3.97
C PRO A 92 -1.20 -3.33 -5.03
N GLU A 93 0.13 -3.17 -5.01
CA GLU A 93 1.05 -3.73 -5.98
C GLU A 93 1.30 -5.25 -5.76
N LEU A 94 1.38 -6.00 -6.85
CA LEU A 94 1.74 -7.42 -6.87
C LEU A 94 3.25 -7.60 -7.10
N PRO A 95 3.86 -8.74 -6.73
CA PRO A 95 5.22 -9.03 -7.16
C PRO A 95 5.29 -9.15 -8.69
N ALA A 96 6.43 -8.79 -9.26
CA ALA A 96 6.71 -8.95 -10.68
C ALA A 96 6.67 -10.43 -11.07
N SER A 97 6.33 -10.69 -12.33
CA SER A 97 6.39 -12.00 -12.93
C SER A 97 7.82 -12.54 -12.94
N ALA A 98 7.95 -13.87 -12.93
CA ALA A 98 9.25 -14.51 -13.01
C ALA A 98 9.97 -14.12 -14.32
N GLY A 99 11.22 -13.67 -14.22
CA GLY A 99 12.05 -13.31 -15.39
C GLY A 99 11.80 -11.92 -15.98
N ALA A 100 10.75 -11.19 -15.58
CA ALA A 100 10.55 -9.80 -16.02
C ALA A 100 11.69 -8.90 -15.50
N THR A 101 12.30 -8.12 -16.40
CA THR A 101 13.45 -7.24 -16.12
C THR A 101 13.10 -5.76 -16.16
N ASP A 102 12.04 -5.42 -16.88
CA ASP A 102 11.54 -4.07 -17.15
C ASP A 102 10.02 -4.08 -17.36
N CYS A 103 9.42 -2.89 -17.40
CA CYS A 103 7.99 -2.73 -17.63
C CYS A 103 7.50 -3.40 -18.93
N ALA A 104 8.27 -3.34 -20.02
CA ALA A 104 7.86 -3.88 -21.32
C ALA A 104 7.78 -5.42 -21.32
N SER A 105 8.64 -6.07 -20.54
CA SER A 105 8.69 -7.52 -20.35
C SER A 105 7.69 -8.06 -19.32
N GLU A 106 7.01 -7.20 -18.55
CA GLU A 106 6.12 -7.62 -17.47
C GLU A 106 4.69 -7.90 -17.98
N PRO A 107 4.25 -9.17 -18.03
CA PRO A 107 2.94 -9.52 -18.57
C PRO A 107 1.78 -8.94 -17.76
N LEU A 108 1.96 -8.71 -16.45
CA LEU A 108 0.92 -8.11 -15.61
C LEU A 108 0.65 -6.65 -15.97
N ILE A 109 1.60 -5.92 -16.60
CA ILE A 109 1.38 -4.52 -16.97
C ILE A 109 0.17 -4.38 -17.89
N ASN A 110 -0.09 -5.34 -18.77
CA ASN A 110 -1.23 -5.31 -19.69
C ASN A 110 -2.54 -5.81 -19.05
N SER A 111 -2.52 -6.23 -17.78
CA SER A 111 -3.74 -6.66 -17.11
C SER A 111 -4.68 -5.48 -16.83
N GLU A 112 -5.99 -5.76 -16.83
CA GLU A 112 -7.03 -4.78 -16.49
C GLU A 112 -6.75 -4.12 -15.13
N TYR A 113 -6.29 -4.92 -14.15
CA TYR A 113 -5.94 -4.43 -12.83
C TYR A 113 -4.80 -3.40 -12.88
N VAL A 114 -3.69 -3.70 -13.55
CA VAL A 114 -2.57 -2.75 -13.59
C VAL A 114 -2.93 -1.51 -14.40
N GLN A 115 -3.53 -1.65 -15.58
CA GLN A 115 -3.87 -0.51 -16.43
C GLN A 115 -4.91 0.42 -15.79
N HIS A 116 -5.98 -0.15 -15.23
CA HIS A 116 -7.10 0.65 -14.72
C HIS A 116 -7.00 1.01 -13.24
N ILE A 117 -6.19 0.28 -12.44
CA ILE A 117 -6.08 0.51 -10.99
C ILE A 117 -4.71 1.03 -10.58
N LEU A 118 -3.60 0.55 -11.15
CA LEU A 118 -2.27 0.96 -10.70
C LEU A 118 -1.67 2.09 -11.54
N LEU A 119 -1.81 2.03 -12.87
CA LEU A 119 -1.27 3.03 -13.79
C LEU A 119 -2.27 4.14 -14.16
N HIS A 120 -3.57 3.89 -13.94
CA HIS A 120 -4.70 4.81 -14.16
C HIS A 120 -4.60 5.65 -15.43
N ASP A 121 -5.21 5.18 -16.51
CA ASP A 121 -5.29 5.94 -17.76
C ASP A 121 -6.28 7.13 -17.70
N ASN A 122 -7.24 7.16 -16.74
CA ASN A 122 -8.44 8.00 -16.84
C ASN A 122 -8.75 8.95 -15.65
N GLY A 123 -7.73 9.59 -15.06
CA GLY A 123 -7.82 10.95 -14.45
C GLY A 123 -8.85 11.28 -13.34
N THR A 124 -9.62 10.34 -12.78
CA THR A 124 -10.80 10.67 -11.93
C THR A 124 -10.85 10.02 -10.54
N ASN A 125 -9.78 9.40 -10.05
CA ASN A 125 -9.76 8.84 -8.69
C ASN A 125 -8.72 9.51 -7.78
N LEU A 126 -9.13 9.77 -6.53
CA LEU A 126 -8.35 10.35 -5.42
C LEU A 126 -7.00 9.65 -5.14
N GLN A 127 -6.77 8.45 -5.70
CA GLN A 127 -5.49 7.77 -5.63
C GLN A 127 -4.34 8.57 -6.27
N LEU A 128 -4.64 9.59 -7.07
CA LEU A 128 -3.65 10.52 -7.60
C LEU A 128 -2.98 11.38 -6.53
N ALA A 129 -3.39 11.40 -5.26
CA ALA A 129 -2.62 12.14 -4.23
C ALA A 129 -1.13 11.70 -4.10
N THR A 130 -0.78 10.45 -4.46
CA THR A 130 0.62 9.95 -4.38
C THR A 130 1.49 10.31 -5.58
N LEU A 131 0.90 10.54 -6.75
CA LEU A 131 1.65 10.81 -7.99
C LEU A 131 1.33 12.20 -8.60
N HIS A 132 0.26 12.88 -8.17
CA HIS A 132 0.00 14.29 -8.53
C HIS A 132 1.02 15.25 -7.95
N ILE A 133 1.83 14.82 -6.98
CA ILE A 133 3.00 15.58 -6.56
C ILE A 133 4.01 15.68 -7.72
N TYR A 134 4.00 14.70 -8.63
CA TYR A 134 4.83 14.62 -9.83
C TYR A 134 4.00 14.88 -11.09
N LYS A 135 3.39 16.08 -11.17
CA LYS A 135 2.45 16.52 -12.24
C LYS A 135 2.93 16.35 -13.69
N ASN A 136 4.18 15.97 -13.93
CA ASN A 136 4.80 15.89 -15.25
C ASN A 136 5.45 14.52 -15.56
N THR A 137 4.95 13.43 -14.97
CA THR A 137 5.50 12.09 -15.24
C THR A 137 4.84 11.45 -16.47
N THR A 138 5.66 10.91 -17.36
CA THR A 138 5.21 10.14 -18.52
C THR A 138 4.59 8.81 -18.09
N GLN A 139 3.80 8.19 -18.97
CA GLN A 139 3.28 6.84 -18.72
C GLN A 139 4.42 5.82 -18.56
N GLN A 140 5.50 5.95 -19.34
CA GLN A 140 6.67 5.09 -19.22
C GLN A 140 7.32 5.21 -17.84
N GLU A 141 7.57 6.42 -17.35
CA GLU A 141 8.17 6.62 -16.01
C GLU A 141 7.30 6.03 -14.89
N ARG A 142 5.97 6.17 -15.00
CA ARG A 142 5.03 5.55 -14.05
C ARG A 142 5.12 4.03 -14.10
N CYS A 143 5.20 3.45 -15.30
CA CYS A 143 5.32 2.01 -15.47
C CYS A 143 6.65 1.47 -14.95
N GLU A 144 7.76 2.14 -15.24
CA GLU A 144 9.08 1.72 -14.74
C GLU A 144 9.18 1.79 -13.22
N ALA A 145 8.63 2.84 -12.61
CA ALA A 145 8.59 2.95 -11.16
C ALA A 145 7.71 1.87 -10.51
N LEU A 146 6.54 1.59 -11.10
CA LEU A 146 5.69 0.48 -10.67
C LEU A 146 6.44 -0.86 -10.81
N HIS A 147 7.03 -1.13 -11.96
CA HIS A 147 7.77 -2.37 -12.19
C HIS A 147 8.98 -2.51 -11.24
N ALA A 148 9.71 -1.43 -10.95
CA ALA A 148 10.80 -1.43 -9.97
C ALA A 148 10.32 -1.90 -8.59
N ARG A 149 9.16 -1.42 -8.14
CA ARG A 149 8.50 -1.89 -6.92
C ARG A 149 8.06 -3.34 -7.01
N MET A 150 7.39 -3.74 -8.10
CA MET A 150 6.96 -5.13 -8.30
C MET A 150 8.15 -6.09 -8.25
N ARG A 151 9.29 -5.70 -8.84
CA ARG A 151 10.54 -6.46 -8.81
C ARG A 151 11.12 -6.55 -7.39
N GLU A 152 11.17 -5.44 -6.66
CA GLU A 152 11.56 -5.42 -5.25
C GLU A 152 10.74 -6.43 -4.44
N LEU A 153 9.41 -6.41 -4.58
CA LEU A 153 8.51 -7.35 -3.91
C LEU A 153 8.79 -8.82 -4.29
N ARG A 154 9.03 -9.11 -5.57
CA ARG A 154 9.39 -10.47 -6.03
C ARG A 154 10.68 -10.96 -5.36
N GLU A 155 11.70 -10.13 -5.33
CA GLU A 155 13.07 -10.50 -4.97
C GLU A 155 13.32 -10.53 -3.47
N ASN A 156 12.63 -9.69 -2.70
CA ASN A 156 12.98 -9.45 -1.30
C ASN A 156 11.84 -9.72 -0.31
N TRP A 157 10.63 -10.03 -0.77
CA TRP A 157 9.44 -10.04 0.09
C TRP A 157 8.60 -11.32 -0.06
N ASP A 158 7.98 -11.72 1.05
CA ASP A 158 6.98 -12.77 1.05
C ASP A 158 5.58 -12.16 1.08
N LEU A 159 4.78 -12.52 0.09
CA LEU A 159 3.35 -12.21 0.08
C LEU A 159 2.66 -13.02 1.19
N VAL A 160 2.19 -12.33 2.21
CA VAL A 160 1.43 -12.95 3.31
C VAL A 160 0.00 -13.25 2.87
N GLY A 161 -0.61 -12.31 2.14
CA GLY A 161 -1.94 -12.48 1.57
C GLY A 161 -2.62 -11.16 1.25
N ARG A 162 -3.86 -11.27 0.80
CA ARG A 162 -4.73 -10.14 0.48
C ARG A 162 -5.50 -9.71 1.73
N LEU A 163 -5.61 -8.40 1.93
CA LEU A 163 -6.46 -7.78 2.94
C LEU A 163 -7.79 -7.35 2.31
N SER A 164 -8.91 -7.72 2.94
CA SER A 164 -10.23 -7.27 2.52
C SER A 164 -10.45 -5.84 2.99
N MET A 165 -10.80 -4.94 2.06
CA MET A 165 -11.25 -3.59 2.40
C MET A 165 -12.77 -3.59 2.60
N PRO A 166 -13.30 -2.91 3.63
CA PRO A 166 -14.72 -2.91 3.97
C PRO A 166 -15.57 -2.00 3.05
N LEU A 167 -15.10 -1.72 1.84
CA LEU A 167 -15.80 -0.86 0.89
C LEU A 167 -16.51 -1.74 -0.15
N PRO A 168 -17.72 -1.36 -0.60
CA PRO A 168 -18.29 -1.91 -1.82
C PRO A 168 -17.29 -1.56 -2.92
N ALA A 169 -16.49 -2.57 -3.29
CA ALA A 169 -15.28 -2.51 -4.12
C ALA A 169 -14.94 -1.09 -4.58
N THR A 170 -13.89 -0.49 -4.01
CA THR A 170 -13.18 0.63 -4.65
C THR A 170 -12.71 0.17 -6.03
N LYS A 171 -13.62 0.15 -7.02
CA LYS A 171 -13.43 -0.34 -8.40
C LYS A 171 -12.44 -1.52 -8.56
N GLY A 172 -12.47 -2.51 -7.66
CA GLY A 172 -11.59 -3.68 -7.76
C GLY A 172 -10.16 -3.52 -7.23
N GLU A 173 -9.83 -2.45 -6.50
CA GLU A 173 -8.55 -2.34 -5.76
C GLU A 173 -8.39 -3.49 -4.78
N LYS A 174 -7.19 -4.06 -4.77
CA LYS A 174 -6.79 -5.13 -3.85
C LYS A 174 -5.65 -4.59 -3.02
N ILE A 175 -5.64 -4.87 -1.72
CA ILE A 175 -4.49 -4.56 -0.87
C ILE A 175 -3.83 -5.86 -0.45
N PHE A 176 -2.51 -5.89 -0.49
CA PHE A 176 -1.70 -7.03 -0.14
C PHE A 176 -0.78 -6.67 1.03
N ALA A 177 -0.53 -7.66 1.89
CA ALA A 177 0.43 -7.56 2.97
C ALA A 177 1.67 -8.37 2.63
N PHE A 178 2.84 -7.76 2.77
CA PHE A 178 4.14 -8.38 2.54
C PHE A 178 5.05 -8.22 3.75
N VAL A 179 5.91 -9.21 3.98
CA VAL A 179 6.98 -9.15 4.98
C VAL A 179 8.32 -9.34 4.30
N ARG A 180 9.30 -8.50 4.62
CA ARG A 180 10.64 -8.55 4.02
C ARG A 180 11.38 -9.80 4.49
N ARG A 181 11.85 -10.64 3.58
CA ARG A 181 12.56 -11.90 3.87
C ARG A 181 13.76 -11.72 4.81
N ALA A 182 14.49 -10.62 4.63
CA ALA A 182 15.66 -10.28 5.45
C ALA A 182 15.33 -9.54 6.75
N SER A 183 14.06 -9.33 7.10
CA SER A 183 13.68 -8.71 8.38
C SER A 183 14.11 -9.60 9.54
N PRO A 184 14.75 -9.05 10.59
CA PRO A 184 15.04 -9.82 11.81
C PRO A 184 13.76 -10.26 12.55
N HIS A 185 12.60 -9.71 12.18
CA HIS A 185 11.30 -9.98 12.78
C HIS A 185 10.37 -10.79 11.85
N HIS A 186 10.91 -11.36 10.77
CA HIS A 186 10.12 -11.97 9.69
C HIS A 186 9.07 -12.98 10.18
N GLU A 187 9.47 -13.96 10.99
CA GLU A 187 8.55 -15.00 11.47
C GLU A 187 7.41 -14.41 12.31
N GLN A 188 7.75 -13.48 13.21
CA GLN A 188 6.82 -12.84 14.12
C GLN A 188 5.78 -11.99 13.36
N LEU A 189 6.25 -11.17 12.42
CA LEU A 189 5.42 -10.33 11.57
C LEU A 189 4.53 -11.15 10.64
N THR A 190 5.09 -12.21 10.05
CA THR A 190 4.35 -13.13 9.18
C THR A 190 3.22 -13.81 9.96
N LYS A 191 3.48 -14.28 11.19
CA LYS A 191 2.46 -14.90 12.04
C LYS A 191 1.31 -13.94 12.37
N ALA A 192 1.65 -12.70 12.75
CA ALA A 192 0.67 -11.66 13.05
C ALA A 192 -0.23 -11.37 11.84
N LEU A 193 0.37 -11.13 10.68
CA LEU A 193 -0.38 -10.79 9.45
C LEU A 193 -1.17 -11.98 8.89
N LYS A 194 -0.66 -13.22 8.98
CA LYS A 194 -1.44 -14.41 8.56
C LYS A 194 -2.71 -14.60 9.37
N THR A 195 -2.66 -14.27 10.66
CA THR A 195 -3.84 -14.33 11.55
C THR A 195 -4.93 -13.38 11.07
N LEU A 196 -4.54 -12.15 10.70
CA LEU A 196 -5.43 -11.13 10.14
C LEU A 196 -6.02 -11.55 8.79
N VAL A 197 -5.19 -12.04 7.86
CA VAL A 197 -5.65 -12.49 6.54
C VAL A 197 -6.64 -13.66 6.69
N SER A 198 -6.37 -14.60 7.59
CA SER A 198 -7.18 -15.83 7.75
C SER A 198 -8.48 -15.62 8.54
N SER A 199 -8.54 -14.61 9.43
CA SER A 199 -9.77 -14.31 10.18
C SER A 199 -10.83 -13.69 9.26
N ARG A 200 -10.41 -12.89 8.28
CA ARG A 200 -11.30 -12.22 7.32
C ARG A 200 -11.90 -13.17 6.28
N LEU A 201 -11.17 -14.22 5.87
CA LEU A 201 -11.70 -15.26 4.98
C LEU A 201 -12.85 -16.07 5.60
N ARG A 202 -12.99 -16.08 6.93
CA ARG A 202 -14.05 -16.84 7.63
C ARG A 202 -15.35 -16.05 7.84
N GLY A 203 -15.37 -14.76 7.52
CA GLY A 203 -16.55 -13.89 7.62
C GLY A 203 -17.28 -13.66 6.30
N GLU A 204 -16.81 -14.27 5.20
CA GLU A 204 -17.36 -14.12 3.84
C GLU A 204 -18.22 -15.33 3.39
N SER A 205 -18.70 -16.15 4.34
CA SER A 205 -19.60 -17.31 4.08
C SER A 205 -21.05 -17.02 4.41
#